data_AF-A0A7R9USY2-F1
#
_entry.id   AF-A0A7R9USY2-F1
#
_cell.length_a   1.000
_cell.length_b   1.000
_cell.length_c   1.000
_cell.angle_alpha   90.00
_cell.angle_beta   90.00
_cell.angle_gamma   90.00
#
_symmetry.space_group_name_H-M   'P 1'
#
loop_
_entity.id
_entity.type
_entity.pdbx_description
1 polymer ?
#
loop_
_entity_poly.entity_id
_entity_poly.type
_entity_poly.pdbx_seq_one_letter_code
_entity_poly.pdbx_strand_id
1 'polypeptide(L)'
;REVVLTLMSQVQPQELISSTDHNASTMASKQIVLISLLQQIGAHLGAPPTVGPSGRVSALDADWPALQARWLSDCLLALDPSEPVIAASVPAVLTAVEQGLVSSLALPTAAESQRQLSIALHVVRSLQRR
;
A
#
# COMPACT_ATOMS: atom_id res chain seq x y z
N ARG A 1 2.03 -12.73 -2.75
CA ARG A 1 2.25 -12.40 -1.33
C ARG A 1 3.74 -12.43 -0.97
N GLU A 2 4.45 -13.56 -1.01
CA GLU A 2 5.88 -13.64 -0.63
C GLU A 2 6.81 -12.73 -1.47
N VAL A 3 6.68 -12.75 -2.79
CA VAL A 3 7.50 -11.88 -3.67
C VAL A 3 7.25 -10.40 -3.40
N VAL A 4 6.00 -10.02 -3.13
CA VAL A 4 5.60 -8.65 -2.80
C VAL A 4 6.15 -8.25 -1.43
N LEU A 5 6.10 -9.14 -0.44
CA LEU A 5 6.71 -8.97 0.88
C LEU A 5 8.22 -8.73 0.81
N THR A 6 8.93 -9.55 0.04
CA THR A 6 10.38 -9.42 -0.14
C THR A 6 10.73 -8.13 -0.87
N LEU A 7 9.96 -7.76 -1.90
CA LEU A 7 10.13 -6.47 -2.56
C LEU A 7 9.85 -5.30 -1.61
N MET A 8 8.81 -5.40 -0.79
CA MET A 8 8.43 -4.34 0.13
C MET A 8 9.37 -4.17 1.33
N SER A 9 10.10 -5.22 1.69
CA SER A 9 11.13 -5.16 2.74
C SER A 9 12.49 -4.70 2.22
N GLN A 10 12.79 -4.91 0.94
CA GLN A 10 14.09 -4.58 0.34
C GLN A 10 14.11 -3.26 -0.43
N VAL A 11 12.97 -2.83 -0.98
CA VAL A 11 12.87 -1.61 -1.78
C VAL A 11 12.15 -0.55 -0.96
N GLN A 12 12.61 0.71 -1.00
CA GLN A 12 11.79 1.81 -0.51
C GLN A 12 10.94 2.34 -1.68
N PRO A 13 9.65 2.61 -1.48
CA PRO A 13 8.81 3.20 -2.52
C PRO A 13 9.41 4.51 -3.06
N GLN A 14 10.13 5.26 -2.21
CA GLN A 14 10.92 6.45 -2.55
C GLN A 14 11.98 6.19 -3.62
N GLU A 15 12.64 5.04 -3.63
CA GLU A 15 13.67 4.67 -4.62
C GLU A 15 13.06 4.37 -5.99
N LEU A 16 11.83 3.84 -6.04
CA LEU A 16 11.07 3.67 -7.30
C LEU A 16 10.73 5.03 -7.94
N ILE A 17 10.65 6.08 -7.14
CA ILE A 17 10.25 7.43 -7.55
C ILE A 17 11.48 8.32 -7.82
N SER A 18 12.56 8.16 -7.04
CA SER A 18 13.76 9.01 -7.05
C SER A 18 14.65 8.83 -8.28
N SER A 19 14.37 7.88 -9.17
CA SER A 19 15.10 7.83 -10.45
C SER A 19 14.69 9.03 -11.30
N THR A 20 15.55 10.05 -11.34
CA THR A 20 15.45 11.33 -12.06
C THR A 20 15.40 11.16 -13.58
N ASP A 21 14.45 10.40 -14.10
CA ASP A 21 14.15 10.35 -15.52
C ASP A 21 13.13 11.44 -15.83
N HIS A 22 13.61 12.54 -16.40
CA HIS A 22 12.80 13.67 -16.86
C HIS A 22 12.03 13.37 -18.15
N ASN A 23 11.88 12.09 -18.51
CA ASN A 23 11.17 11.66 -19.70
C ASN A 23 9.73 11.30 -19.32
N ALA A 24 8.76 12.00 -19.91
CA ALA A 24 7.32 11.84 -19.59
C ALA A 24 6.85 10.38 -19.76
N SER A 25 7.42 9.62 -20.70
CA SER A 25 7.09 8.20 -20.90
C SER A 25 7.58 7.32 -19.72
N THR A 26 8.72 7.65 -19.13
CA THR A 26 9.27 6.94 -17.96
C THR A 26 8.46 7.26 -16.71
N MET A 27 8.02 8.51 -16.57
CA MET A 27 7.18 8.94 -15.45
C MET A 27 5.81 8.24 -15.47
N ALA A 28 5.13 8.23 -16.63
CA ALA A 28 3.86 7.52 -16.81
C ALA A 28 4.00 6.01 -16.49
N SER A 29 5.10 5.38 -16.91
CA SER A 29 5.37 3.96 -16.61
C SER A 29 5.55 3.70 -15.12
N LYS A 30 6.26 4.59 -14.39
CA LYS A 30 6.44 4.51 -12.93
C LYS A 30 5.13 4.68 -12.19
N GLN A 31 4.30 5.63 -12.62
CA GLN A 31 2.97 5.91 -12.08
C GLN A 31 2.02 4.70 -12.25
N ILE A 32 2.08 3.99 -13.38
CA ILE A 32 1.32 2.74 -13.60
C ILE A 32 1.79 1.62 -12.65
N VAL A 33 3.10 1.51 -12.42
CA VAL A 33 3.67 0.53 -11.47
C VAL A 33 3.22 0.84 -10.04
N LEU A 34 3.20 2.12 -9.65
CA LEU A 34 2.69 2.59 -8.36
C LEU A 34 1.21 2.25 -8.15
N ILE A 35 0.34 2.52 -9.14
CA ILE A 35 -1.07 2.11 -9.09
C ILE A 35 -1.18 0.58 -8.93
N SER A 36 -0.43 -0.19 -9.72
CA SER A 36 -0.49 -1.65 -9.68
C SER A 36 -0.05 -2.20 -8.31
N LEU A 37 0.97 -1.59 -7.69
CA LEU A 37 1.41 -1.90 -6.33
C LEU A 37 0.33 -1.55 -5.30
N LEU A 38 -0.28 -0.37 -5.39
CA LEU A 38 -1.38 0.03 -4.50
C LEU A 38 -2.58 -0.93 -4.62
N GLN A 39 -2.92 -1.37 -5.83
CA GLN A 39 -3.97 -2.37 -6.05
C GLN A 39 -3.61 -3.71 -5.42
N GLN A 40 -2.37 -4.19 -5.58
CA GLN A 40 -1.94 -5.45 -4.96
C GLN A 40 -1.90 -5.37 -3.44
N ILE A 41 -1.43 -4.25 -2.88
CA ILE A 41 -1.42 -4.03 -1.43
C ILE A 41 -2.87 -3.99 -0.94
N GLY A 42 -3.73 -3.21 -1.59
CA GLY A 42 -5.18 -3.12 -1.29
C GLY A 42 -5.88 -4.48 -1.33
N ALA A 43 -5.61 -5.30 -2.34
CA ALA A 43 -6.18 -6.64 -2.46
C ALA A 43 -5.69 -7.62 -1.38
N HIS A 44 -4.56 -7.34 -0.75
CA HIS A 44 -3.98 -8.16 0.32
C HIS A 44 -4.17 -7.57 1.72
N LEU A 45 -4.77 -6.39 1.85
CA LEU A 45 -5.22 -5.84 3.12
C LEU A 45 -6.44 -6.64 3.61
N GLY A 46 -6.48 -6.96 4.89
CA GLY A 46 -7.54 -7.77 5.50
C GLY A 46 -7.37 -9.28 5.33
N ALA A 47 -6.34 -9.73 4.59
CA ALA A 47 -5.97 -11.14 4.58
C ALA A 47 -5.37 -11.53 5.95
N PRO A 48 -5.86 -12.59 6.60
CA PRO A 48 -5.28 -13.03 7.86
C PRO A 48 -3.80 -13.42 7.69
N PRO A 49 -2.99 -13.28 8.76
CA PRO A 49 -1.62 -13.77 8.77
C PRO A 49 -1.61 -15.26 8.42
N THR A 50 -0.65 -15.68 7.61
CA THR A 50 -0.51 -17.09 7.25
C THR A 50 0.03 -17.83 8.46
N VAL A 51 -0.78 -18.69 9.05
CA VAL A 51 -0.34 -19.55 10.15
C VAL A 51 0.40 -20.72 9.54
N GLY A 52 1.70 -20.86 9.84
CA GLY A 52 2.49 -22.00 9.38
C GLY A 52 1.99 -23.32 9.98
N PRO A 53 2.44 -24.48 9.47
CA PRO A 53 2.03 -25.80 9.98
C PRO A 53 2.38 -26.03 11.46
N SER A 54 3.24 -25.20 12.03
CA SER A 54 3.60 -25.18 13.46
C SER A 54 2.67 -24.33 14.34
N GLY A 55 1.59 -23.77 13.80
CA GLY A 55 0.70 -22.86 14.53
C GLY A 55 1.30 -21.48 14.82
N ARG A 56 2.52 -21.22 14.36
CA ARG A 56 3.20 -19.92 14.53
C ARG A 56 2.90 -19.00 13.34
N VAL A 57 2.60 -17.75 13.66
CA VAL A 57 2.59 -16.65 12.69
C VAL A 57 4.03 -16.28 12.39
N SER A 58 4.40 -16.18 11.11
CA SER A 58 5.73 -15.72 10.72
C SER A 58 5.93 -14.26 11.17
N ALA A 59 7.13 -13.87 11.61
CA ALA A 59 7.39 -12.48 12.02
C ALA A 59 7.05 -11.47 10.91
N LEU A 60 7.30 -11.84 9.65
CA LEU A 60 6.89 -11.08 8.46
C LEU A 60 5.37 -10.91 8.33
N ASP A 61 4.58 -11.88 8.79
CA ASP A 61 3.12 -11.82 8.77
C ASP A 61 2.55 -11.03 9.96
N ALA A 62 3.29 -10.90 11.07
CA ALA A 62 2.91 -10.08 12.22
C ALA A 62 3.13 -8.58 11.96
N ASP A 63 4.24 -8.23 11.29
CA ASP A 63 4.56 -6.86 10.89
C ASP A 63 3.89 -6.44 9.56
N TRP A 64 3.22 -7.37 8.90
CA TRP A 64 2.59 -7.15 7.59
C TRP A 64 1.64 -5.94 7.54
N PRO A 65 0.72 -5.74 8.51
CA PRO A 65 -0.21 -4.61 8.44
C PRO A 65 0.50 -3.26 8.57
N ALA A 66 1.56 -3.20 9.38
CA ALA A 66 2.40 -2.02 9.58
C ALA A 66 3.19 -1.69 8.31
N LEU A 67 3.77 -2.71 7.68
CA LEU A 67 4.57 -2.59 6.47
C LEU A 67 3.69 -2.17 5.27
N GLN A 68 2.48 -2.71 5.16
CA GLN A 68 1.47 -2.29 4.19
C GLN A 68 1.02 -0.84 4.42
N ALA A 69 0.74 -0.45 5.67
CA ALA A 69 0.33 0.91 6.00
C ALA A 69 1.39 1.94 5.61
N ARG A 70 2.67 1.68 5.91
CA ARG A 70 3.78 2.57 5.55
C ARG A 70 3.93 2.69 4.04
N TRP A 71 3.91 1.57 3.32
CA TRP A 71 3.97 1.56 1.87
C TRP A 71 2.80 2.27 1.20
N LEU A 72 1.58 2.10 1.73
CA LEU A 72 0.42 2.87 1.26
C LEU A 72 0.66 4.37 1.41
N SER A 73 1.10 4.82 2.58
CA SER A 73 1.40 6.24 2.80
C SER A 73 2.44 6.78 1.82
N ASP A 74 3.54 6.06 1.62
CA ASP A 74 4.60 6.50 0.71
C ASP A 74 4.17 6.48 -0.76
N CYS A 75 3.49 5.43 -1.22
CA CYS A 75 2.96 5.34 -2.58
C CYS A 75 1.92 6.43 -2.86
N LEU A 76 1.11 6.79 -1.86
CA LEU A 76 0.12 7.85 -2.02
C LEU A 76 0.77 9.25 -2.11
N LEU A 77 1.85 9.49 -1.40
CA LEU A 77 2.65 10.73 -1.51
C LEU A 77 3.38 10.83 -2.85
N ALA A 78 3.61 9.69 -3.51
CA ALA A 78 4.31 9.58 -4.78
C ALA A 78 3.45 9.80 -6.02
N LEU A 79 2.13 9.66 -5.88
CA LEU A 79 1.21 9.83 -6.99
C LEU A 79 1.19 11.30 -7.41
N ASP A 80 1.38 11.55 -8.70
CA ASP A 80 1.15 12.87 -9.27
C ASP A 80 -0.31 12.94 -9.75
N PRO A 81 -1.21 13.68 -9.06
CA PRO A 81 -2.61 13.78 -9.45
C PRO A 81 -2.81 14.52 -10.78
N SER A 82 -1.76 15.20 -11.30
CA SER A 82 -1.79 15.89 -12.59
C SER A 82 -1.70 14.94 -13.79
N GLU A 83 -1.27 13.70 -13.57
CA GLU A 83 -1.16 12.68 -14.61
C GLU A 83 -2.56 12.10 -14.95
N PRO A 84 -2.99 12.11 -16.22
CA PRO A 84 -4.36 11.75 -16.60
C PRO A 84 -4.70 10.27 -16.33
N VAL A 85 -3.72 9.37 -16.44
CA VAL A 85 -3.88 7.94 -16.10
C VAL A 85 -4.08 7.74 -14.59
N ILE A 86 -3.47 8.61 -13.78
CA ILE A 86 -3.60 8.62 -12.32
C ILE A 86 -4.97 9.16 -11.93
N ALA A 87 -5.38 10.31 -12.46
CA ALA A 87 -6.65 10.94 -12.15
C ALA A 87 -7.86 10.01 -12.40
N ALA A 88 -7.81 9.19 -13.46
CA ALA A 88 -8.88 8.24 -13.77
C ALA A 88 -8.87 6.97 -12.88
N SER A 89 -7.70 6.51 -12.46
CA SER A 89 -7.54 5.20 -11.79
C SER A 89 -7.51 5.30 -10.27
N VAL A 90 -6.98 6.40 -9.73
CA VAL A 90 -6.80 6.61 -8.28
C VAL A 90 -8.09 6.46 -7.47
N PRO A 91 -9.26 6.98 -7.88
CA PRO A 91 -10.47 6.84 -7.07
C PRO A 91 -10.88 5.39 -6.80
N ALA A 92 -10.80 4.53 -7.83
CA ALA A 92 -11.10 3.11 -7.70
C ALA A 92 -10.08 2.39 -6.81
N VAL A 93 -8.80 2.73 -6.96
CA VAL A 93 -7.71 2.17 -6.15
C VAL A 93 -7.85 2.57 -4.68
N LEU A 94 -8.09 3.86 -4.39
CA LEU A 94 -8.30 4.35 -3.03
C LEU A 94 -9.51 3.68 -2.37
N THR A 95 -10.58 3.46 -3.12
CA THR A 95 -11.76 2.75 -2.61
C THR A 95 -11.43 1.30 -2.23
N ALA A 96 -10.71 0.57 -3.08
CA ALA A 96 -10.28 -0.80 -2.77
C ALA A 96 -9.35 -0.86 -1.55
N VAL A 97 -8.40 0.08 -1.46
CA VAL A 97 -7.49 0.21 -0.31
C VAL A 97 -8.25 0.54 0.96
N GLU A 98 -9.23 1.44 0.92
CA GLU A 98 -10.07 1.78 2.07
C GLU A 98 -10.79 0.54 2.60
N GLN A 99 -11.43 -0.23 1.73
CA GLN A 99 -12.12 -1.46 2.12
C GLN A 99 -11.16 -2.46 2.79
N GLY A 100 -9.98 -2.65 2.22
CA GLY A 100 -8.95 -3.52 2.81
C GLY A 100 -8.47 -3.02 4.18
N LEU A 101 -8.28 -1.71 4.36
CA LEU A 101 -7.90 -1.12 5.65
C LEU A 101 -8.98 -1.29 6.71
N VAL A 102 -10.25 -1.09 6.34
CA VAL A 102 -11.40 -1.32 7.24
C VAL A 102 -11.46 -2.80 7.66
N SER A 103 -11.27 -3.73 6.72
CA SER A 103 -11.18 -5.16 7.04
C SER A 103 -10.00 -5.49 7.96
N SER A 104 -8.85 -4.83 7.75
CA SER A 104 -7.65 -5.04 8.59
C SER A 104 -7.83 -4.51 10.02
N LEU A 105 -8.51 -3.38 10.19
CA LEU A 105 -8.81 -2.79 11.50
C LEU A 105 -9.82 -3.62 12.32
N ALA A 106 -10.62 -4.46 11.66
CA ALA A 106 -11.51 -5.40 12.32
C ALA A 106 -10.78 -6.64 12.88
N LEU A 107 -9.54 -6.88 12.46
CA LEU A 107 -8.74 -8.01 12.94
C LEU A 107 -7.95 -7.63 14.21
N PRO A 108 -7.79 -8.57 15.16
CA PRO A 108 -6.94 -8.34 16.33
C PRO A 108 -5.47 -8.24 15.89
N THR A 109 -4.90 -7.04 16.04
CA THR A 109 -3.50 -6.72 15.70
C THR A 109 -2.83 -5.98 16.86
N ALA A 110 -1.51 -5.85 16.83
CA ALA A 110 -0.77 -5.09 17.84
C ALA A 110 -1.21 -3.61 17.84
N ALA A 111 -1.20 -2.96 19.00
CA ALA A 111 -1.68 -1.58 19.17
C ALA A 111 -1.00 -0.56 18.25
N GLU A 112 0.29 -0.75 17.98
CA GLU A 112 1.05 0.12 17.08
C GLU A 112 0.64 -0.09 15.61
N SER A 113 0.44 -1.34 15.18
CA SER A 113 -0.08 -1.66 13.84
C SER A 113 -1.49 -1.09 13.65
N GLN A 114 -2.33 -1.16 14.68
CA GLN A 114 -3.69 -0.61 14.64
C GLN A 114 -3.69 0.93 14.52
N ARG A 115 -2.74 1.60 15.18
CA ARG A 115 -2.52 3.05 15.04
C ARG A 115 -2.11 3.40 13.61
N GLN A 116 -1.15 2.67 13.04
CA GLN A 116 -0.66 2.92 11.68
C GLN A 116 -1.74 2.68 10.62
N LEU A 117 -2.54 1.61 10.74
CA LEU A 117 -3.68 1.36 9.88
C LEU A 117 -4.73 2.49 9.96
N SER A 118 -4.99 3.01 11.16
CA SER A 118 -5.92 4.13 11.36
C SER A 118 -5.44 5.42 10.69
N ILE A 119 -4.13 5.70 10.77
CA ILE A 119 -3.51 6.85 10.07
C ILE A 119 -3.62 6.66 8.56
N ALA A 120 -3.27 5.48 8.04
CA ALA A 120 -3.38 5.18 6.61
C ALA A 120 -4.83 5.34 6.11
N LEU A 121 -5.82 4.88 6.87
CA LEU A 121 -7.23 5.04 6.53
C LEU A 121 -7.64 6.52 6.49
N HIS A 122 -7.15 7.33 7.43
CA HIS A 122 -7.42 8.76 7.45
C HIS A 122 -6.83 9.47 6.22
N VAL A 123 -5.61 9.12 5.83
CA VAL A 123 -4.95 9.66 4.63
C VAL A 123 -5.72 9.31 3.36
N VAL A 124 -6.11 8.03 3.19
CA VAL A 124 -6.89 7.55 2.03
C VAL A 124 -8.20 8.34 1.91
N ARG A 125 -8.94 8.51 3.03
CA ARG A 125 -10.19 9.30 3.05
C ARG A 125 -9.98 10.79 2.83
N SER A 126 -8.81 11.33 3.14
CA SER A 126 -8.48 12.72 2.84
C SER A 126 -8.26 12.90 1.34
N LEU A 127 -7.57 11.95 0.69
CA LEU A 127 -7.30 11.97 -0.74
C LEU A 127 -8.54 11.75 -1.59
N GLN A 128 -9.48 10.89 -1.17
CA GLN A 128 -10.77 10.72 -1.87
C GLN A 128 -11.66 11.96 -1.85
N ARG A 129 -11.43 12.89 -0.92
CA ARG A 129 -12.25 14.11 -0.74
C ARG A 129 -11.67 15.34 -1.42
N ARG A 130 -10.50 15.22 -2.06
CA ARG A 130 -9.87 16.27 -2.86
C ARG A 130 -10.31 16.12 -4.32
#